data_AF-A0A925G791-F1
#
_entry.id   AF-A0A925G791-F1
#
_cell.length_a   1.000
_cell.length_b   1.000
_cell.length_c   1.000
_cell.angle_alpha   90.00
_cell.angle_beta   90.00
_cell.angle_gamma   90.00
#
_symmetry.space_group_name_H-M   'P 1'
#
loop_
_entity.id
_entity.type
_entity.pdbx_description
1 polymer ?
#
loop_
_entity_poly.entity_id
_entity_poly.type
_entity_poly.pdbx_seq_one_letter_code
_entity_poly.pdbx_strand_id
1 'polypeptide(L)' 'TLRKVTIDNAVECDRIFSMLMGDEVAPRREFIERNAKYARIDI' A
#
# COMPACT_ATOMS: atom_id res chain seq x y z
N THR A 1 -4.46 24.17 3.45
CA THR A 1 -3.66 24.66 2.31
C THR A 1 -3.67 23.60 1.22
N LEU A 2 -3.64 23.99 -0.06
CA LEU A 2 -3.57 23.03 -1.16
C LEU A 2 -2.15 22.46 -1.29
N ARG A 3 -2.05 21.17 -1.59
CA ARG A 3 -0.79 20.46 -1.84
C ARG A 3 -0.85 19.87 -3.24
N LYS A 4 0.16 20.17 -4.06
CA LYS A 4 0.34 19.51 -5.36
C LYS A 4 1.06 18.18 -5.11
N VAL A 5 0.47 17.08 -5.55
CA VAL A 5 1.09 15.75 -5.50
C VAL A 5 1.89 15.55 -6.79
N THR A 6 3.11 15.03 -6.68
CA THR A 6 3.99 14.68 -7.79
C THR A 6 4.25 13.17 -7.78
N ILE A 7 4.55 12.62 -8.96
CA ILE A 7 4.96 11.23 -9.10
C ILE A 7 6.44 11.24 -9.43
N ASP A 8 7.26 10.70 -8.53
CA ASP A 8 8.72 10.69 -8.69
C ASP A 8 9.17 9.47 -9.52
N ASN A 9 8.50 8.33 -9.37
CA ASN A 9 8.74 7.12 -10.15
C ASN A 9 7.42 6.42 -10.49
N ALA A 10 7.08 6.41 -11.78
CA ALA A 10 5.83 5.82 -12.27
C ALA A 10 5.77 4.29 -12.05
N VAL A 11 6.87 3.58 -12.30
CA VAL A 11 6.93 2.11 -12.18
C VAL A 11 6.72 1.67 -10.73
N GLU A 12 7.34 2.37 -9.79
CA GLU A 12 7.15 2.09 -8.37
C GLU A 12 5.73 2.43 -7.90
N CYS A 13 5.16 3.53 -8.41
CA CYS A 13 3.77 3.90 -8.14
C CYS A 13 2.82 2.77 -8.55
N ASP A 14 2.95 2.26 -9.78
CA ASP A 14 2.08 1.20 -10.31
C ASP A 14 2.17 -0.07 -9.47
N ARG A 15 3.38 -0.42 -9.01
CA ARG A 15 3.60 -1.55 -8.11
C ARG A 15 2.88 -1.36 -6.77
N ILE A 16 3.00 -0.18 -6.18
CA ILE A 16 2.34 0.15 -4.89
C ILE A 16 0.82 0.14 -5.05
N PHE A 17 0.28 0.72 -6.14
CA PHE A 17 -1.14 0.69 -6.44
C PHE A 17 -1.65 -0.75 -6.60
N SER A 18 -0.94 -1.58 -7.36
CA SER A 18 -1.33 -2.99 -7.55
C SER A 18 -1.32 -3.77 -6.24
N MET A 19 -0.31 -3.57 -5.38
CA MET A 19 -0.21 -4.22 -4.07
C MET A 19 -1.32 -3.79 -3.10
N LEU A 20 -1.68 -2.51 -3.07
CA LEU A 20 -2.62 -1.97 -2.09
C LEU A 20 -4.09 -1.97 -2.56
N MET A 21 -4.31 -1.91 -3.87
CA MET A 21 -5.63 -1.73 -4.48
C MET A 21 -6.02 -2.84 -5.46
N GLY A 22 -5.12 -3.77 -5.79
CA GLY A 22 -5.41 -4.93 -6.63
C GLY A 22 -6.21 -6.00 -5.91
N ASP A 23 -6.70 -7.00 -6.63
CA ASP A 23 -7.64 -8.00 -6.11
C ASP A 23 -7.04 -8.97 -5.08
N GLU A 24 -5.72 -9.14 -5.09
CA GLU A 24 -5.03 -10.06 -4.19
C GLU A 24 -4.94 -9.50 -2.76
N VAL A 25 -5.51 -10.24 -1.81
CA VAL A 25 -5.53 -9.84 -0.39
C VAL A 25 -4.19 -10.13 0.31
N ALA A 26 -3.49 -11.20 -0.07
CA ALA A 26 -2.24 -11.61 0.56
C ALA A 26 -1.14 -10.52 0.56
N PRO A 27 -0.75 -9.91 -0.58
CA PRO A 27 0.32 -8.91 -0.61
C PRO A 27 -0.05 -7.65 0.19
N ARG A 28 -1.34 -7.28 0.20
CA ARG A 28 -1.86 -6.17 1.00
C ARG A 28 -1.78 -6.47 2.50
N ARG A 29 -2.12 -7.69 2.91
CA ARG A 29 -2.05 -8.15 4.31
C ARG A 29 -0.62 -8.06 4.84
N GLU A 30 0.34 -8.62 4.11
CA GLU A 30 1.75 -8.56 4.49
C GLU A 30 2.25 -7.12 4.64
N PHE A 31 1.84 -6.23 3.72
CA PHE A 31 2.20 -4.82 3.80
C PHE A 31 1.67 -4.17 5.09
N ILE A 32 0.41 -4.44 5.45
CA ILE A 32 -0.21 -3.89 6.66
C ILE A 32 0.50 -4.43 7.90
N GLU A 33 0.75 -5.73 8.00
CA GLU A 33 1.42 -6.34 9.15
C GLU A 33 2.83 -5.80 9.38
N ARG A 34 3.58 -5.54 8.31
CA ARG A 34 4.94 -5.01 8.41
C ARG A 34 5.00 -3.52 8.80
N ASN A 35 3.99 -2.73 8.45
CA ASN A 35 4.05 -1.27 8.56
C ASN A 35 3.09 -0.68 9.62
N ALA A 36 2.09 -1.43 10.06
CA ALA A 36 1.13 -0.97 11.05
C ALA A 36 1.63 -1.21 12.48
N LYS A 37 1.60 -0.16 13.31
CA LYS A 37 2.04 -0.23 14.71
C LYS A 37 1.21 -1.21 15.58
N TYR A 38 -0.03 -1.50 15.19
CA TYR A 38 -0.97 -2.34 15.96
C TYR A 38 -1.86 -3.20 15.04
N ALA A 39 -1.31 -3.89 14.05
CA ALA A 39 -2.10 -4.82 13.25
C ALA A 39 -2.16 -6.20 13.94
N ARG A 40 -3.36 -6.65 14.31
CA ARG A 40 -3.65 -8.04 14.69
C ARG A 40 -4.65 -8.56 13.65
N ILE A 41 -4.17 -9.37 12.69
CA ILE A 41 -4.97 -9.88 11.58
C ILE A 41 -5.26 -11.36 11.83
N ASP A 42 -6.01 -11.64 12.89
CA ASP A 42 -6.54 -12.99 13.15
C ASP A 42 -8.05 -12.85 13.44
N ILE A 43 -8.89 -13.37 12.55
CA ILE A 43 -10.28 -13.79 12.80
C ILE A 43 -10.40 -15.22 12.28
#